data_AF-I7M1P1-F1
#
_entry.id   AF-I7M1P1-F1
#
_cell.length_a   1.000
_cell.length_b   1.000
_cell.length_c   1.000
_cell.angle_alpha   90.00
_cell.angle_beta   90.00
_cell.angle_gamma   90.00
#
_symmetry.space_group_name_H-M   'P 1'
#
loop_
_entity.id
_entity.type
_entity.pdbx_description
1 polymer ?
#
loop_
_entity_poly.entity_id
_entity_poly.type
_entity_poly.pdbx_seq_one_letter_code
_entity_poly.pdbx_strand_id
1 'polypeptide(L)'
;MADKISITFDEENKIRVLEQDKYKETDQLKNESMEFIKKVLNLDEVIAQIIETLENYAKKIEQQKLRAIGERNKVESEAENRKKKMMDLNNLLNEKKAELERYSTELESIQKVESEQKYLIDKLSNNEA
;
A
#
# COMPACT_ATOMS: atom_id res chain seq x y z
N MET A 1 68.83 36.50 -15.05
CA MET A 1 69.66 35.31 -15.33
C MET A 1 68.74 34.34 -16.06
N ALA A 2 68.99 34.07 -17.34
CA ALA A 2 68.19 33.10 -18.07
C ALA A 2 68.54 31.71 -17.56
N ASP A 3 67.57 30.99 -17.01
CA ASP A 3 67.76 29.61 -16.59
C ASP A 3 68.27 28.79 -17.78
N LYS A 4 69.33 28.02 -17.54
CA LYS A 4 70.00 27.21 -18.57
C LYS A 4 69.07 26.06 -18.93
N ILE A 5 68.29 26.21 -20.00
CA ILE A 5 67.39 25.17 -20.49
C ILE A 5 68.24 24.01 -21.03
N SER A 6 68.20 22.87 -20.36
CA SER A 6 68.84 21.64 -20.81
C SER A 6 67.88 20.91 -21.75
N ILE A 7 68.33 20.64 -22.98
CA ILE A 7 67.57 19.91 -23.99
C ILE A 7 68.05 18.46 -23.99
N THR A 8 67.13 17.53 -23.86
CA THR A 8 67.38 16.08 -23.85
C THR A 8 66.67 15.42 -25.03
N PHE A 9 67.20 14.29 -25.49
CA PHE A 9 66.53 13.43 -26.46
C PHE A 9 66.02 12.19 -25.74
N ASP A 10 64.78 11.80 -25.99
CA ASP A 10 64.27 10.52 -25.48
C ASP A 10 64.60 9.34 -26.41
N GLU A 11 64.25 8.12 -25.98
CA GLU A 11 64.38 6.87 -26.73
C GLU A 11 63.72 6.88 -28.12
N GLU A 12 62.79 7.81 -28.39
CA GLU A 12 62.13 7.97 -29.69
C GLU A 12 62.72 9.14 -30.51
N ASN A 13 63.88 9.68 -30.10
CA ASN A 13 64.54 10.85 -30.66
C ASN A 13 63.69 12.14 -30.59
N LYS A 14 62.73 12.23 -29.68
CA LYS A 14 61.96 13.45 -29.47
C LYS A 14 62.71 14.41 -28.55
N ILE A 15 62.67 15.68 -28.92
CA ILE A 15 63.28 16.77 -28.15
C ILE A 15 62.43 17.00 -26.89
N ARG A 16 63.06 16.92 -25.72
CA ARG A 16 62.44 17.11 -24.41
C ARG A 16 63.21 18.16 -23.60
N VAL A 17 62.52 18.77 -22.65
CA VAL A 17 63.08 19.77 -21.73
C VAL A 17 63.34 19.16 -20.34
N LEU A 18 62.86 17.93 -20.12
CA LEU A 18 63.04 17.13 -18.91
C LEU A 18 63.97 15.95 -19.19
N GLU A 19 64.80 15.59 -18.22
CA GLU A 19 65.55 14.33 -18.25
C GLU A 19 64.61 13.15 -18.51
N GLN A 20 65.06 12.18 -19.29
CA GLN A 20 64.24 11.10 -19.81
C GLN A 20 63.53 10.30 -18.72
N ASP A 21 64.25 9.97 -17.63
CA ASP A 21 63.70 9.22 -16.50
C ASP A 21 62.63 10.04 -15.75
N LYS A 22 62.87 11.34 -15.53
CA LYS A 22 61.91 12.24 -14.89
C LYS A 22 60.65 12.43 -15.75
N TYR A 23 60.81 12.48 -17.08
CA TYR A 23 59.66 12.53 -17.98
C TYR A 23 58.83 11.24 -17.90
N LYS A 24 59.47 10.06 -17.93
CA LYS A 24 58.80 8.76 -17.82
C LYS A 24 58.02 8.64 -16.51
N GLU A 25 58.63 8.98 -15.37
CA GLU A 25 57.95 8.97 -14.08
C GLU A 25 56.79 9.96 -14.03
N THR A 26 56.95 11.16 -14.59
CA THR A 26 55.88 12.17 -14.64
C THR A 26 54.70 11.70 -15.51
N ASP A 27 54.98 11.05 -16.66
CA ASP A 27 53.94 10.52 -17.54
C ASP A 27 53.23 9.31 -16.92
N GLN A 28 53.97 8.44 -16.23
CA GLN A 28 53.39 7.34 -15.46
C GLN A 28 52.50 7.86 -14.32
N LEU A 29 52.98 8.81 -13.51
CA LEU A 29 52.21 9.43 -12.44
C LEU A 29 50.93 10.09 -12.98
N LYS A 30 51.00 10.74 -14.14
CA LYS A 30 49.85 11.32 -14.83
C LYS A 30 48.83 10.24 -15.21
N ASN A 31 49.28 9.11 -15.75
CA ASN A 31 48.38 8.00 -16.13
C ASN A 31 47.73 7.36 -14.90
N GLU A 32 48.50 7.09 -13.85
CA GLU A 32 47.99 6.54 -12.59
C GLU A 32 46.99 7.51 -11.92
N SER A 33 47.27 8.81 -11.96
CA SER A 33 46.34 9.84 -11.46
C SER A 33 45.03 9.85 -12.24
N MET A 34 45.08 9.72 -13.56
CA MET A 34 43.87 9.62 -14.39
C MET A 34 43.06 8.35 -14.11
N GLU A 35 43.73 7.21 -13.93
CA GLU A 35 43.05 5.97 -13.54
C GLU A 35 42.40 6.08 -12.16
N PHE A 36 43.09 6.72 -11.20
CA PHE A 36 42.53 6.97 -9.87
C PHE A 36 41.26 7.81 -9.95
N ILE A 37 41.29 8.93 -10.70
CA ILE A 37 40.11 9.77 -10.92
C ILE A 37 38.96 8.95 -11.54
N LYS A 38 39.25 8.12 -12.54
CA LYS A 38 38.24 7.26 -13.16
C LYS A 38 37.61 6.28 -12.17
N LYS A 39 38.41 5.67 -11.29
CA LYS A 39 37.90 4.77 -10.23
C LYS A 39 37.02 5.50 -9.23
N VAL A 40 37.38 6.73 -8.86
CA VAL A 40 36.57 7.57 -7.96
C VAL A 40 35.23 7.92 -8.61
N LEU A 41 35.22 8.33 -9.88
CA LEU A 41 33.98 8.63 -10.59
C LEU A 41 33.06 7.40 -10.70
N ASN A 42 33.62 6.23 -11.01
CA ASN A 42 32.86 4.98 -11.04
C ASN A 42 32.29 4.63 -9.66
N LEU A 43 33.03 4.89 -8.58
CA LEU A 43 32.55 4.64 -7.22
C LEU A 43 31.37 5.55 -6.89
N ASP A 44 31.43 6.83 -7.26
CA ASP A 44 30.34 7.78 -7.07
C ASP A 44 29.07 7.33 -7.81
N GLU A 45 29.21 6.85 -9.06
CA GLU A 45 28.09 6.30 -9.83
C GLU A 45 27.45 5.08 -9.15
N VAL A 46 28.27 4.15 -8.63
CA VAL A 46 27.77 2.97 -7.92
C VAL A 46 27.06 3.35 -6.63
N ILE A 47 27.61 4.31 -5.87
CA ILE A 47 26.99 4.82 -4.65
C ILE A 47 25.63 5.45 -4.96
N ALA A 48 25.54 6.26 -6.02
CA ALA A 48 24.28 6.86 -6.45
C ALA A 48 23.21 5.79 -6.77
N GLN A 49 23.58 4.74 -7.50
CA GLN A 49 22.66 3.63 -7.82
C GLN A 49 22.21 2.86 -6.56
N ILE A 50 23.11 2.67 -5.58
CA ILE A 50 22.78 2.03 -4.31
C ILE A 50 21.80 2.89 -3.51
N ILE A 51 22.02 4.21 -3.44
CA ILE A 51 21.11 5.13 -2.74
C ILE A 51 19.73 5.06 -3.37
N GLU A 52 19.62 5.14 -4.70
CA GLU A 52 18.33 5.04 -5.41
C GLU A 52 17.63 3.70 -5.11
N THR A 53 18.40 2.61 -5.12
CA THR A 53 17.87 1.28 -4.81
C THR A 53 17.35 1.21 -3.37
N LEU A 54 18.10 1.74 -2.41
CA LEU A 54 17.70 1.79 -0.99
C LEU A 54 16.42 2.62 -0.79
N GLU A 55 16.31 3.78 -1.44
CA GLU A 55 15.10 4.60 -1.39
C GLU A 55 13.87 3.86 -1.95
N ASN A 56 14.04 3.14 -3.05
CA ASN A 56 12.98 2.32 -3.63
C ASN A 56 12.54 1.19 -2.69
N TYR A 57 13.49 0.53 -2.01
CA TYR A 57 13.16 -0.47 -0.99
C TYR A 57 12.48 0.13 0.23
N ALA A 58 12.94 1.29 0.71
CA ALA A 58 12.31 2.00 1.83
C ALA A 58 10.83 2.32 1.53
N LYS A 59 10.53 2.83 0.33
CA LYS A 59 9.14 3.08 -0.12
C LYS A 59 8.30 1.81 -0.14
N LYS A 60 8.85 0.70 -0.65
CA LYS A 60 8.14 -0.60 -0.67
C LYS A 60 7.86 -1.12 0.73
N ILE A 61 8.83 -1.03 1.64
CA ILE A 61 8.68 -1.46 3.04
C ILE A 61 7.57 -0.67 3.71
N GLU A 62 7.56 0.66 3.58
CA GLU A 62 6.53 1.48 4.20
C GLU A 62 5.14 1.17 3.64
N GLN A 63 5.03 0.93 2.33
CA GLN A 63 3.77 0.50 1.72
C GLN A 63 3.28 -0.84 2.29
N GLN A 64 4.16 -1.83 2.45
CA GLN A 64 3.77 -3.13 3.02
C GLN A 64 3.41 -3.02 4.50
N LYS A 65 4.13 -2.17 5.26
CA LYS A 65 3.82 -1.89 6.66
C LYS A 65 2.42 -1.30 6.82
N LEU A 66 2.06 -0.31 6.00
CA LEU A 66 0.71 0.27 5.99
C LEU A 66 -0.36 -0.77 5.65
N ARG A 67 -0.12 -1.63 4.64
CA ARG A 67 -1.03 -2.73 4.30
C ARG A 67 -1.21 -3.70 5.45
N ALA A 68 -0.12 -4.12 6.10
CA ALA A 68 -0.16 -5.03 7.23
C ALA A 68 -0.94 -4.45 8.42
N ILE A 69 -0.76 -3.17 8.72
CA ILE A 69 -1.55 -2.47 9.76
C ILE A 69 -3.02 -2.44 9.37
N GLY A 70 -3.35 -2.14 8.11
CA GLY A 70 -4.72 -2.12 7.61
C GLY A 70 -5.41 -3.48 7.76
N GLU A 71 -4.75 -4.56 7.36
CA GLU A 71 -5.28 -5.93 7.52
C GLU A 71 -5.42 -6.32 8.99
N ARG A 72 -4.44 -5.96 9.85
CA ARG A 72 -4.54 -6.19 11.30
C ARG A 72 -5.77 -5.51 11.89
N ASN A 73 -6.00 -4.23 11.56
CA ASN A 73 -7.14 -3.48 12.06
C ASN A 73 -8.48 -4.08 11.58
N LYS A 74 -8.54 -4.59 10.34
CA LYS A 74 -9.73 -5.31 9.84
C LYS A 74 -10.02 -6.55 10.68
N VAL A 75 -9.01 -7.39 10.93
CA VAL A 75 -9.16 -8.62 11.72
C VAL A 75 -9.56 -8.29 13.16
N GLU A 76 -8.91 -7.30 13.77
CA GLU A 76 -9.20 -6.87 15.14
C GLU A 76 -10.63 -6.34 15.30
N SER A 77 -11.11 -5.56 14.32
CA SER A 77 -12.49 -5.05 14.31
C SER A 77 -13.54 -6.06 13.83
N GLU A 78 -13.14 -7.22 13.28
CA GLU A 78 -14.07 -8.18 12.68
C GLU A 78 -15.03 -8.77 13.72
N ALA A 79 -14.51 -9.14 14.89
CA ALA A 79 -15.32 -9.72 15.96
C ALA A 79 -16.37 -8.72 16.49
N GLU A 80 -15.97 -7.47 16.72
CA GLU A 80 -16.86 -6.38 17.13
C GLU A 80 -17.94 -6.10 16.07
N ASN A 81 -17.53 -6.00 14.80
CA ASN A 81 -18.44 -5.78 13.67
C ASN A 81 -19.45 -6.93 13.52
N ARG A 82 -19.01 -8.18 13.70
CA ARG A 82 -19.86 -9.37 13.66
C ARG A 82 -20.88 -9.33 14.80
N LYS A 83 -20.43 -9.01 16.03
CA LYS A 83 -21.30 -8.89 17.20
C LYS A 83 -22.36 -7.80 16.99
N LYS A 84 -21.95 -6.62 16.50
CA LYS A 84 -22.87 -5.52 16.19
C LYS A 84 -23.92 -5.94 15.17
N LYS A 85 -23.50 -6.57 14.08
CA LYS A 85 -24.41 -7.08 13.03
C LYS A 85 -25.38 -8.12 13.56
N MET A 86 -24.95 -9.03 14.45
CA MET A 86 -25.85 -9.98 15.11
C MET A 86 -26.87 -9.28 16.00
N MET A 87 -26.46 -8.24 16.74
CA MET A 87 -27.36 -7.46 17.59
C MET A 87 -28.42 -6.74 16.75
N ASP A 88 -28.01 -6.08 15.65
CA ASP A 88 -28.91 -5.38 14.73
C ASP A 88 -29.92 -6.35 14.10
N LEU A 89 -29.47 -7.54 13.67
CA LEU A 89 -30.36 -8.57 13.12
C LEU A 89 -31.36 -9.10 14.15
N ASN A 90 -30.93 -9.30 15.40
CA ASN A 90 -31.82 -9.74 16.48
C ASN A 90 -32.89 -8.68 16.79
N ASN A 91 -32.51 -7.40 16.80
CA ASN A 91 -33.47 -6.31 16.98
C ASN A 91 -34.52 -6.30 15.87
N LEU A 92 -34.09 -6.39 14.61
CA LEU A 92 -34.99 -6.47 13.47
C LEU A 92 -35.90 -7.70 13.53
N LEU A 93 -35.37 -8.85 13.94
CA LEU A 93 -36.16 -10.07 14.12
C LEU A 93 -37.25 -9.88 15.17
N ASN A 94 -36.92 -9.24 16.29
CA ASN A 94 -37.88 -8.98 17.36
C ASN A 94 -38.98 -8.02 16.92
N GLU A 95 -38.63 -6.95 16.19
CA GLU A 95 -39.61 -6.03 15.61
C GLU A 95 -40.59 -6.77 14.68
N LYS A 96 -40.06 -7.63 13.80
CA LYS A 96 -40.90 -8.39 12.87
C LYS A 96 -41.78 -9.43 13.56
N LYS A 97 -41.31 -10.05 14.63
CA LYS A 97 -42.12 -10.96 15.46
C LYS A 97 -43.27 -10.21 16.14
N ALA A 98 -43.00 -9.06 16.74
CA ALA A 98 -44.04 -8.24 17.37
C ALA A 98 -45.09 -7.76 16.34
N GLU A 99 -44.64 -7.39 15.14
CA GLU A 99 -45.53 -7.02 14.04
C GLU A 99 -46.43 -8.19 13.61
N LEU A 100 -45.86 -9.40 13.51
CA LEU A 100 -46.60 -10.62 13.19
C LEU A 100 -47.63 -10.99 14.27
N GLU A 101 -47.27 -10.89 15.55
CA GLU A 101 -48.19 -11.15 16.67
C GLU A 101 -49.37 -10.19 16.66
N ARG A 102 -49.13 -8.91 16.35
CA ARG A 102 -50.18 -7.90 16.19
C ARG A 102 -51.14 -8.29 15.07
N TYR A 103 -50.62 -8.61 13.87
CA TYR A 103 -51.48 -9.00 12.74
C TYR A 103 -52.23 -10.30 12.99
N SER A 104 -51.62 -11.26 13.69
CA SER A 104 -52.28 -12.51 14.05
C SER A 104 -53.47 -12.26 14.98
N THR A 105 -53.29 -11.40 15.99
CA THR A 105 -54.36 -11.01 16.91
C THR A 105 -55.48 -10.24 16.19
N GLU A 106 -55.12 -9.35 15.28
CA GLU A 106 -56.09 -8.59 14.48
C GLU A 106 -56.91 -9.52 13.57
N LEU A 107 -56.25 -10.49 12.92
CA LEU A 107 -56.91 -11.49 12.08
C LEU A 107 -57.91 -12.33 12.89
N GLU A 108 -57.51 -12.84 14.05
CA GLU A 108 -58.39 -13.62 14.93
C GLU A 108 -59.63 -12.80 15.36
N SER A 109 -59.43 -11.53 15.71
CA SER A 109 -60.53 -10.61 16.05
C SER A 109 -61.50 -10.43 14.90
N ILE A 110 -61.00 -10.17 13.69
CA ILE A 110 -61.82 -10.00 12.48
C ILE A 110 -62.58 -11.29 12.15
N GLN A 111 -61.93 -12.45 12.21
CA GLN A 111 -62.56 -13.75 11.96
C GLN A 111 -63.70 -14.04 12.94
N LYS A 112 -63.55 -13.65 14.21
CA LYS A 112 -64.60 -13.76 15.21
C LYS A 112 -65.80 -12.88 14.84
N VAL A 113 -65.56 -11.60 14.53
CA VAL A 113 -66.62 -10.67 14.11
C VAL A 113 -67.32 -11.15 12.84
N GLU A 114 -66.57 -11.63 11.85
CA GLU A 114 -67.12 -12.19 10.60
C GLU A 114 -68.03 -13.39 10.89
N SER A 115 -67.61 -14.28 11.79
CA SER A 115 -68.41 -15.46 12.19
C SER A 115 -69.70 -15.06 12.90
N GLU A 116 -69.65 -14.08 13.80
CA GLU A 116 -70.82 -13.53 14.49
C GLU A 116 -71.79 -12.86 13.51
N GLN A 117 -71.28 -12.11 12.54
CA GLN A 117 -72.08 -11.47 11.49
C GLN A 117 -72.76 -12.51 10.58
N LYS A 118 -72.04 -13.55 10.13
CA LYS A 118 -72.61 -14.65 9.34
C LYS A 118 -73.74 -15.34 10.10
N TYR A 119 -73.53 -15.66 11.37
CA TYR A 119 -74.57 -16.26 12.22
C TYR A 119 -75.81 -15.36 12.34
N LEU A 120 -75.62 -14.05 12.49
CA LEU A 120 -76.73 -13.09 12.53
C LEU A 120 -77.50 -13.04 11.21
N ILE A 121 -76.80 -13.02 10.08
CA ILE A 121 -77.39 -13.05 8.73
C ILE A 121 -78.21 -14.33 8.53
N ASP A 122 -77.68 -15.48 8.90
CA ASP A 122 -78.39 -16.76 8.80
C ASP A 122 -79.67 -16.77 9.64
N LYS A 123 -79.61 -16.21 10.87
CA LYS A 123 -80.77 -16.10 11.75
C LYS A 123 -81.85 -15.16 11.20
N LEU A 124 -81.45 -14.03 10.61
CA LEU A 124 -82.39 -13.10 9.98
C LEU A 124 -83.01 -13.71 8.72
N SER A 125 -82.20 -14.35 7.88
CA SER A 125 -82.67 -14.98 6.63
C SER A 125 -83.64 -16.13 6.87
N ASN A 126 -83.42 -16.93 7.93
CA ASN A 126 -84.33 -18.03 8.33
C ASN A 126 -85.60 -17.55 9.05
N ASN A 127 -85.64 -16.30 9.54
CA ASN A 127 -86.83 -15.73 10.17
C ASN A 127 -87.74 -14.99 9.18
N GLU A 128 -87.25 -14.67 7.98
CA GLU A 128 -88.01 -14.00 6.91
C GLU A 128 -88.58 -14.97 5.85
N ALA A 129 -88.42 -16.29 6.05
CA ALA A 129 -89.02 -17.37 5.25
C ALA A 129 -90.10 -18.12 6.05
#